data_AF-A0A8D8AFQ7-F1
#
_entry.id   AF-A0A8D8AFQ7-F1
#
_cell.length_a   1.000
_cell.length_b   1.000
_cell.length_c   1.000
_cell.angle_alpha   90.00
_cell.angle_beta   90.00
_cell.angle_gamma   90.00
#
_symmetry.space_group_name_H-M   'P 1'
#
loop_
_entity.id
_entity.type
_entity.pdbx_description
1 polymer ?
#
loop_
_entity_poly.entity_id
_entity_poly.type
_entity_poly.pdbx_seq_one_letter_code
_entity_poly.pdbx_strand_id
1 'polypeptide(L)'
;MSNKATKNQQPPAGNTSTKQHQNHQHQHNHSSNSPKKTKNPSTPSSSSTWHISITSLALLSRLFVITLQVISNHLVPDHDAGVFVAPRDPETPPAKLDGAVNFFLGGLHRWDGQYFLHISEYGYSYENTLAFFPLFPFLIKIATSSLGGSTPMITYRELSLVLAVLLNLVCFVLAAKALYKLSNLVLGNKK
;
A
#
# COMPACT_ATOMS: atom_id res chain seq x y z
N MET A 1 -39.55 25.84 45.12
CA MET A 1 -40.71 25.87 44.20
C MET A 1 -41.10 27.33 43.99
N SER A 2 -40.89 27.88 42.79
CA SER A 2 -41.32 29.25 42.47
C SER A 2 -41.69 29.34 40.99
N ASN A 3 -42.93 29.76 40.74
CA ASN A 3 -43.61 29.73 39.45
C ASN A 3 -43.20 30.90 38.54
N LYS A 4 -43.05 30.61 37.24
CA LYS A 4 -42.92 31.57 36.14
C LYS A 4 -44.30 32.00 35.63
N ALA A 5 -44.44 33.28 35.29
CA ALA A 5 -45.54 33.83 34.49
C ALA A 5 -45.00 34.84 33.45
N THR A 6 -45.24 34.50 32.17
CA THR A 6 -45.72 35.34 31.05
C THR A 6 -45.16 36.75 30.77
N LYS A 7 -44.69 36.99 29.54
CA LYS A 7 -45.43 37.80 28.52
C LYS A 7 -44.85 37.64 27.09
N ASN A 8 -45.77 37.62 26.14
CA ASN A 8 -45.65 37.36 24.70
C ASN A 8 -45.22 38.59 23.85
N GLN A 9 -44.90 38.28 22.58
CA GLN A 9 -45.39 38.90 21.32
C GLN A 9 -44.42 39.69 20.41
N GLN A 10 -44.68 39.49 19.12
CA GLN A 10 -43.95 39.66 17.84
C GLN A 10 -44.98 40.20 16.81
N PRO A 11 -44.73 40.35 15.49
CA PRO A 11 -43.81 41.17 14.65
C PRO A 11 -44.62 42.31 13.92
N PRO A 12 -44.36 42.82 12.66
CA PRO A 12 -44.18 42.11 11.37
C PRO A 12 -43.19 42.74 10.33
N ALA A 13 -43.12 42.07 9.17
CA ALA A 13 -42.27 42.27 7.99
C ALA A 13 -42.78 43.31 6.97
N GLY A 14 -41.94 43.67 5.98
CA GLY A 14 -42.33 44.45 4.79
C GLY A 14 -41.41 44.23 3.58
N ASN A 15 -41.99 43.84 2.45
CA ASN A 15 -41.42 43.51 1.13
C ASN A 15 -41.93 44.56 0.12
N THR A 16 -41.15 45.01 -0.88
CA THR A 16 -41.72 45.53 -2.16
C THR A 16 -40.71 45.58 -3.32
N SER A 17 -41.17 45.14 -4.50
CA SER A 17 -40.48 45.17 -5.79
C SER A 17 -41.18 46.12 -6.79
N THR A 18 -40.41 46.61 -7.79
CA THR A 18 -40.75 46.97 -9.20
C THR A 18 -41.57 48.23 -9.54
N LYS A 19 -41.05 49.06 -10.46
CA LYS A 19 -41.61 49.27 -11.83
C LYS A 19 -40.75 50.17 -12.75
N GLN A 20 -40.99 49.99 -14.05
CA GLN A 20 -40.28 50.39 -15.27
C GLN A 20 -40.46 51.87 -15.69
N HIS A 21 -39.56 52.35 -16.55
CA HIS A 21 -39.87 53.36 -17.57
C HIS A 21 -39.12 53.06 -18.88
N GLN A 22 -39.82 53.24 -20.00
CA GLN A 22 -39.45 52.88 -21.38
C GLN A 22 -39.46 54.15 -22.25
N ASN A 23 -38.62 54.17 -23.31
CA ASN A 23 -38.88 54.61 -24.71
C ASN A 23 -37.96 55.64 -25.42
N HIS A 24 -37.45 55.17 -26.60
CA HIS A 24 -37.36 55.79 -27.96
C HIS A 24 -36.20 56.76 -28.26
N GLN A 25 -35.52 56.82 -29.43
CA GLN A 25 -35.68 56.22 -30.79
C GLN A 25 -34.43 56.50 -31.70
N HIS A 26 -34.25 55.68 -32.76
CA HIS A 26 -33.58 55.88 -34.10
C HIS A 26 -32.05 56.16 -34.17
N GLN A 27 -31.24 55.68 -35.15
CA GLN A 27 -31.45 55.49 -36.60
C GLN A 27 -30.35 54.56 -37.28
N HIS A 28 -30.64 54.14 -38.51
CA HIS A 28 -29.95 53.25 -39.50
C HIS A 28 -28.41 53.27 -39.66
N ASN A 29 -27.79 52.10 -40.00
CA ASN A 29 -27.16 51.87 -41.32
C ASN A 29 -26.64 50.42 -41.56
N HIS A 30 -26.80 49.96 -42.80
CA HIS A 30 -26.25 48.72 -43.37
C HIS A 30 -24.72 48.80 -43.57
N SER A 31 -23.98 47.75 -43.21
CA SER A 31 -22.82 47.30 -44.01
C SER A 31 -22.42 45.87 -43.65
N SER A 32 -22.39 45.02 -44.67
CA SER A 32 -21.89 43.66 -44.66
C SER A 32 -20.42 43.60 -44.26
N ASN A 33 -20.07 42.76 -43.29
CA ASN A 33 -18.71 42.25 -43.16
C ASN A 33 -18.72 40.82 -42.62
N SER A 34 -18.03 39.95 -43.35
CA SER A 34 -17.85 38.51 -43.13
C SER A 34 -17.34 38.16 -41.74
N PRO A 35 -17.62 36.94 -41.23
CA PRO A 35 -17.16 36.53 -39.90
C PRO A 35 -15.64 36.33 -39.88
N LYS A 36 -14.93 37.18 -39.13
CA LYS A 36 -13.56 36.91 -38.70
C LYS A 36 -13.58 35.69 -37.77
N LYS A 37 -13.05 34.58 -38.28
CA LYS A 37 -12.78 33.34 -37.55
C LYS A 37 -11.81 33.65 -36.39
N THR A 38 -12.35 33.93 -35.22
CA THR A 38 -11.60 34.00 -33.97
C THR A 38 -10.97 32.63 -33.72
N LYS A 39 -9.63 32.60 -33.73
CA LYS A 39 -8.87 31.41 -33.33
C LYS A 39 -9.22 31.12 -31.87
N ASN A 40 -9.84 29.99 -31.62
CA ASN A 40 -10.04 29.47 -30.27
C ASN A 40 -8.69 29.40 -29.55
N PRO A 41 -8.61 29.81 -28.27
CA PRO A 41 -7.41 29.59 -27.49
C PRO A 41 -7.17 28.08 -27.43
N SER A 42 -5.97 27.69 -27.88
CA SER A 42 -5.46 26.33 -27.74
C SER A 42 -5.60 25.89 -26.29
N THR A 43 -6.43 24.88 -26.06
CA THR A 43 -6.47 24.11 -24.81
C THR A 43 -5.04 23.70 -24.45
N PRO A 44 -4.57 23.97 -23.22
CA PRO A 44 -3.29 23.46 -22.80
C PRO A 44 -3.37 21.93 -22.86
N SER A 45 -2.48 21.33 -23.64
CA SER A 45 -2.29 19.88 -23.67
C SER A 45 -2.16 19.41 -22.23
N SER A 46 -3.09 18.58 -21.78
CA SER A 46 -3.04 17.92 -20.49
C SER A 46 -1.70 17.20 -20.37
N SER A 47 -0.75 17.81 -19.68
CA SER A 47 0.48 17.15 -19.28
C SER A 47 0.03 15.99 -18.39
N SER A 48 0.11 14.77 -18.90
CA SER A 48 -0.18 13.56 -18.13
C SER A 48 0.84 13.48 -16.99
N THR A 49 0.51 14.09 -15.85
CA THR A 49 1.22 13.83 -14.61
C THR A 49 0.94 12.38 -14.29
N TRP A 50 1.94 11.54 -14.48
CA TRP A 50 1.89 10.14 -14.09
C TRP A 50 1.63 10.08 -12.58
N HIS A 51 0.37 9.92 -12.19
CA HIS A 51 0.01 9.73 -10.79
C HIS A 51 0.34 8.29 -10.43
N ILE A 52 1.54 8.07 -9.90
CA ILE A 52 1.90 6.78 -9.31
C ILE A 52 1.06 6.58 -8.05
N SER A 53 0.37 5.45 -7.94
CA SER A 53 -0.27 5.06 -6.70
C SER A 53 0.80 4.63 -5.69
N ILE A 54 0.64 5.03 -4.42
CA ILE A 54 1.55 4.62 -3.32
C ILE A 54 1.65 3.10 -3.23
N THR A 55 0.55 2.39 -3.49
CA THR A 55 0.56 0.92 -3.54
C THR A 55 1.47 0.40 -4.65
N SER A 56 1.38 0.96 -5.86
CA SER A 56 2.21 0.57 -7.00
C SER A 56 3.69 0.86 -6.74
N LEU A 57 4.00 2.01 -6.12
CA LEU A 57 5.37 2.36 -5.74
C LEU A 57 5.92 1.38 -4.69
N ALA A 58 5.14 1.07 -3.66
CA ALA A 58 5.52 0.10 -2.62
C ALA A 58 5.75 -1.31 -3.21
N LEU A 59 4.86 -1.77 -4.09
CA LEU A 59 5.03 -3.06 -4.78
C LEU A 59 6.27 -3.07 -5.69
N LEU A 60 6.48 -2.01 -6.48
CA LEU A 60 7.60 -1.91 -7.42
C LEU A 60 8.95 -1.87 -6.68
N SER A 61 9.05 -1.08 -5.61
CA SER A 61 10.24 -1.04 -4.77
C SER A 61 10.55 -2.40 -4.14
N ARG A 62 9.53 -3.16 -3.71
CA ARG A 62 9.75 -4.48 -3.14
C ARG A 62 10.16 -5.51 -4.19
N LEU A 63 9.55 -5.47 -5.37
CA LEU A 63 9.96 -6.28 -6.51
C LEU A 63 11.43 -6.02 -6.86
N PHE A 64 11.83 -4.75 -6.92
CA PHE A 64 13.22 -4.37 -7.16
C PHE A 64 14.18 -4.97 -6.12
N VAL A 65 13.85 -4.90 -4.82
CA VAL A 65 14.66 -5.51 -3.76
C VAL A 65 14.72 -7.03 -3.89
N ILE A 66 13.61 -7.70 -4.22
CA ILE A 66 13.59 -9.16 -4.43
C ILE A 66 14.46 -9.53 -5.64
N THR A 67 14.43 -8.75 -6.73
CA THR A 67 15.31 -8.99 -7.88
C THR A 67 16.78 -8.80 -7.51
N LEU A 68 17.14 -7.73 -6.80
CA LEU A 68 18.50 -7.52 -6.32
C LEU A 68 18.98 -8.65 -5.40
N GLN A 69 18.10 -9.12 -4.53
CA GLN A 69 18.34 -10.26 -3.65
C GLN A 69 18.66 -11.53 -4.46
N VAL A 70 17.89 -11.85 -5.50
CA VAL A 70 18.15 -13.01 -6.38
C VAL A 70 19.52 -12.88 -7.01
N ILE A 71 19.80 -11.73 -7.64
CA ILE A 71 21.08 -11.48 -8.31
C ILE A 71 22.25 -11.61 -7.33
N SER A 72 22.14 -10.98 -6.16
CA SER A 72 23.21 -10.97 -5.16
C SER A 72 23.47 -12.37 -4.60
N ASN A 73 22.43 -13.17 -4.36
CA ASN A 73 22.56 -14.52 -3.85
C ASN A 73 23.25 -15.48 -4.83
N HIS A 74 23.23 -15.18 -6.13
CA HIS A 74 23.92 -15.99 -7.15
C HIS A 74 25.31 -15.47 -7.51
N LEU A 75 25.58 -14.17 -7.34
CA LEU A 75 26.86 -13.56 -7.69
C LEU A 75 27.85 -13.50 -6.53
N VAL A 76 27.37 -13.35 -5.30
CA VAL A 76 28.22 -13.13 -4.13
C VAL A 76 28.25 -14.42 -3.31
N PRO A 77 29.45 -15.02 -3.10
CA PRO A 77 29.58 -16.18 -2.23
C PRO A 77 29.14 -15.84 -0.81
N ASP A 78 28.50 -16.81 -0.19
CA ASP A 78 28.01 -16.67 1.17
C ASP A 78 29.17 -16.59 2.15
N HIS A 79 29.15 -15.54 2.97
CA HIS A 79 30.06 -15.45 4.10
C HIS A 79 29.65 -16.42 5.20
N ASP A 80 30.58 -17.26 5.64
CA ASP A 80 30.43 -18.07 6.84
C ASP A 80 30.66 -17.20 8.07
N ALA A 81 29.57 -16.80 8.71
CA ALA A 81 29.59 -15.96 9.89
C ALA A 81 29.63 -16.76 11.20
N GLY A 82 29.64 -18.11 11.16
CA GLY A 82 29.57 -18.96 12.35
C GLY A 82 28.32 -18.75 13.22
N VAL A 83 27.25 -18.22 12.61
CA VAL A 83 25.98 -17.91 13.28
C VAL A 83 25.02 -19.09 13.22
N PHE A 84 23.92 -18.99 13.98
CA PHE A 84 22.84 -19.99 13.97
C PHE A 84 22.42 -20.36 12.55
N VAL A 85 22.35 -21.67 12.30
CA VAL A 85 21.79 -22.26 11.09
C VAL A 85 20.63 -23.15 11.49
N ALA A 86 19.42 -22.82 11.04
CA ALA A 86 18.23 -23.61 11.35
C ALA A 86 18.41 -25.05 10.80
N PRO A 87 18.29 -26.09 11.66
CA PRO A 87 18.38 -27.47 11.20
C PRO A 87 17.34 -27.76 10.11
N ARG A 88 17.74 -28.61 9.17
CA ARG A 88 16.85 -29.21 8.17
C ARG A 88 16.68 -30.67 8.53
N ASP A 89 15.45 -31.15 8.43
CA ASP A 89 15.17 -32.57 8.60
C ASP A 89 15.74 -33.33 7.38
N PRO A 90 16.76 -34.20 7.57
CA PRO A 90 17.35 -34.96 6.48
C PRO A 90 16.39 -36.00 5.89
N GLU A 91 15.37 -36.41 6.62
CA GLU A 91 14.41 -37.43 6.20
C GLU A 91 13.27 -36.86 5.34
N THR A 92 13.16 -35.52 5.25
CA THR A 92 12.15 -34.87 4.40
C THR A 92 12.69 -34.79 2.95
N PRO A 93 12.11 -35.53 1.99
CA PRO A 93 12.56 -35.45 0.61
C PRO A 93 12.22 -34.07 0.01
N PRO A 94 13.10 -33.49 -0.81
CA PRO A 94 12.83 -32.21 -1.46
C PRO A 94 11.64 -32.36 -2.42
N ALA A 95 10.71 -31.42 -2.35
CA ALA A 95 9.57 -31.39 -3.26
C ALA A 95 9.94 -30.68 -4.58
N LYS A 96 9.11 -30.86 -5.62
CA LYS A 96 9.41 -30.39 -6.98
C LYS A 96 9.62 -28.88 -7.08
N LEU A 97 8.91 -28.10 -6.28
CA LEU A 97 8.98 -26.62 -6.32
C LEU A 97 10.04 -26.05 -5.38
N ASP A 98 10.60 -26.85 -4.46
CA ASP A 98 11.56 -26.38 -3.48
C ASP A 98 12.79 -25.77 -4.14
N GLY A 99 13.28 -26.37 -5.23
CA GLY A 99 14.39 -25.83 -6.00
C GLY A 99 14.09 -24.45 -6.60
N ALA A 100 12.87 -24.24 -7.09
CA ALA A 100 12.45 -22.94 -7.63
C ALA A 100 12.33 -21.89 -6.50
N VAL A 101 11.71 -22.26 -5.37
CA VAL A 101 11.59 -21.37 -4.22
C VAL A 101 12.97 -21.00 -3.70
N ASN A 102 13.88 -21.97 -3.56
CA ASN A 102 15.24 -21.71 -3.12
C ASN A 102 16.01 -20.81 -4.10
N PHE A 103 15.84 -21.02 -5.41
CA PHE A 103 16.47 -20.20 -6.43
C PHE A 103 16.04 -18.72 -6.36
N PHE A 104 14.74 -18.45 -6.14
CA PHE A 104 14.21 -17.09 -6.14
C PHE A 104 14.22 -16.42 -4.76
N LEU A 105 14.01 -17.17 -3.68
CA LEU A 105 13.79 -16.64 -2.33
C LEU A 105 14.81 -17.15 -1.31
N GLY A 106 15.72 -18.06 -1.68
CA GLY A 106 16.62 -18.75 -0.74
C GLY A 106 17.48 -17.81 0.09
N GLY A 107 17.87 -16.65 -0.44
CA GLY A 107 18.63 -15.69 0.38
C GLY A 107 17.77 -14.87 1.35
N LEU A 108 16.44 -14.82 1.18
CA LEU A 108 15.52 -14.24 2.19
C LEU A 108 15.29 -15.16 3.39
N HIS A 109 15.65 -16.44 3.28
CA HIS A 109 15.67 -17.35 4.42
C HIS A 109 16.82 -17.04 5.39
N ARG A 110 17.82 -16.21 5.04
CA ARG A 110 19.03 -15.98 5.86
C ARG A 110 18.80 -14.99 7.02
N TRP A 111 19.76 -14.94 7.95
CA TRP A 111 19.74 -14.03 9.11
C TRP A 111 18.47 -14.21 9.96
N ASP A 112 17.80 -13.12 10.32
CA ASP A 112 16.54 -13.13 11.08
C ASP A 112 15.45 -13.99 10.40
N GLY A 113 15.51 -14.17 9.08
CA GLY A 113 14.61 -15.06 8.35
C GLY A 113 14.66 -16.51 8.85
N GLN A 114 15.86 -17.00 9.20
CA GLN A 114 16.01 -18.37 9.70
C GLN A 114 15.33 -18.55 11.04
N TYR A 115 15.42 -17.53 11.90
CA TYR A 115 14.77 -17.55 13.21
C TYR A 115 13.26 -17.56 13.07
N PHE A 116 12.67 -16.65 12.27
CA PHE A 116 11.22 -16.62 12.09
C PHE A 116 10.68 -17.93 11.50
N LEU A 117 11.38 -18.52 10.53
CA LEU A 117 10.97 -19.78 9.92
C LEU A 117 11.14 -20.95 10.88
N HIS A 118 12.26 -21.02 11.61
CA HIS A 118 12.50 -22.02 12.64
C HIS A 118 11.43 -21.96 13.74
N ILE A 119 11.14 -20.76 14.27
CA ILE A 119 10.11 -20.56 15.31
C ILE A 119 8.73 -20.95 14.78
N SER A 120 8.42 -20.66 13.51
CA SER A 120 7.13 -21.06 12.93
C SER A 120 6.96 -22.58 12.87
N GLU A 121 8.03 -23.30 12.57
CA GLU A 121 8.03 -24.75 12.41
C GLU A 121 8.11 -25.48 13.76
N TYR A 122 9.16 -25.21 14.54
CA TYR A 122 9.50 -25.95 15.76
C TYR A 122 9.20 -25.18 17.06
N GLY A 123 8.86 -23.90 16.98
CA GLY A 123 8.69 -23.05 18.15
C GLY A 123 10.01 -22.53 18.70
N TYR A 124 10.00 -22.09 19.96
CA TYR A 124 11.16 -21.52 20.63
C TYR A 124 12.07 -22.62 21.19
N SER A 125 12.78 -23.32 20.29
CA SER A 125 13.63 -24.46 20.64
C SER A 125 15.05 -24.09 21.09
N TYR A 126 15.50 -22.86 20.83
CA TYR A 126 16.84 -22.39 21.17
C TYR A 126 16.79 -21.07 21.95
N GLU A 127 17.79 -20.82 22.82
CA GLU A 127 17.83 -19.61 23.66
C GLU A 127 17.86 -18.31 22.84
N ASN A 128 18.61 -18.30 21.74
CA ASN A 128 18.69 -17.15 20.83
C ASN A 128 17.36 -16.83 20.13
N THR A 129 16.41 -17.76 20.06
CA THR A 129 15.07 -17.49 19.48
C THR A 129 14.22 -16.61 20.39
N LEU A 130 14.51 -16.54 21.70
CA LEU A 130 13.73 -15.76 22.67
C LEU A 130 13.77 -14.24 22.42
N ALA A 131 14.74 -13.77 21.63
CA ALA A 131 14.83 -12.36 21.23
C ALA A 131 13.76 -11.94 20.19
N PHE A 132 13.07 -12.90 19.55
CA PHE A 132 12.11 -12.63 18.48
C PHE A 132 10.67 -12.70 19.00
N PHE A 133 9.87 -11.66 18.70
CA PHE A 133 8.46 -11.62 19.09
C PHE A 133 7.59 -12.65 18.33
N PRO A 134 6.55 -13.22 18.98
CA PRO A 134 5.86 -14.41 18.48
C PRO A 134 4.83 -14.16 17.38
N LEU A 135 4.34 -12.93 17.20
CA LEU A 135 3.21 -12.66 16.31
C LEU A 135 3.50 -13.09 14.86
N PHE A 136 4.63 -12.64 14.31
CA PHE A 136 4.99 -12.94 12.92
C PHE A 136 5.21 -14.45 12.65
N PRO A 137 6.05 -15.18 13.42
CA PRO A 137 6.23 -16.61 13.21
C PRO A 137 4.93 -17.41 13.45
N PHE A 138 4.07 -16.96 14.35
CA PHE A 138 2.76 -17.58 14.56
C PHE A 138 1.83 -17.42 13.35
N LEU A 139 1.81 -16.23 12.73
CA LEU A 139 1.05 -16.02 11.48
C LEU A 139 1.57 -16.90 10.34
N ILE A 140 2.90 -17.06 10.22
CA ILE A 140 3.50 -17.98 9.25
C ILE A 140 3.04 -19.41 9.53
N LYS A 141 3.08 -19.86 10.79
CA LYS A 141 2.64 -21.21 11.19
C LYS A 141 1.18 -21.46 10.81
N ILE A 142 0.26 -20.56 11.16
CA ILE A 142 -1.17 -20.68 10.83
C ILE A 142 -1.35 -20.77 9.32
N ALA A 143 -0.75 -19.84 8.56
CA ALA A 143 -0.88 -19.81 7.12
C ALA A 143 -0.31 -21.07 6.47
N THR A 144 0.87 -21.52 6.91
CA THR A 144 1.52 -22.73 6.36
C THR A 144 0.72 -23.98 6.71
N SER A 145 0.28 -24.14 7.96
CA SER A 145 -0.52 -25.30 8.36
C SER A 145 -1.88 -25.36 7.67
N SER A 146 -2.46 -24.20 7.33
CA SER A 146 -3.73 -24.15 6.58
C SER A 146 -3.58 -24.59 5.12
N LEU A 147 -2.40 -24.37 4.49
CA LEU A 147 -2.15 -24.67 3.07
C LEU A 147 -1.32 -25.95 2.87
N GLY A 148 -0.54 -26.36 3.86
CA GLY A 148 0.46 -27.43 3.76
C GLY A 148 -0.15 -28.81 3.56
N GLY A 149 -1.37 -29.05 4.08
CA GLY A 149 -2.11 -30.29 3.81
C GLY A 149 -2.57 -30.45 2.36
N SER A 150 -2.57 -29.37 1.55
CA SER A 150 -3.16 -29.35 0.21
C SER A 150 -2.14 -29.34 -0.93
N THR A 151 -0.84 -29.22 -0.64
CA THR A 151 0.18 -28.99 -1.67
C THR A 151 1.38 -29.93 -1.55
N PRO A 152 1.31 -31.16 -2.11
CA PRO A 152 2.44 -32.11 -2.09
C PRO A 152 3.62 -31.66 -2.98
N MET A 153 3.52 -30.50 -3.63
CA MET A 153 4.53 -29.98 -4.55
C MET A 153 5.60 -29.13 -3.88
N ILE A 154 5.39 -28.71 -2.63
CA ILE A 154 6.29 -27.82 -1.87
C ILE A 154 6.40 -28.34 -0.43
N THR A 155 7.60 -28.34 0.14
CA THR A 155 7.79 -28.72 1.55
C THR A 155 7.25 -27.66 2.50
N TYR A 156 6.96 -28.06 3.75
CA TYR A 156 6.47 -27.15 4.78
C TYR A 156 7.38 -25.92 4.95
N ARG A 157 8.70 -26.15 5.00
CA ARG A 157 9.71 -25.09 5.14
C ARG A 157 9.69 -24.09 3.98
N GLU A 158 9.68 -24.56 2.74
CA GLU A 158 9.71 -23.68 1.57
C GLU A 158 8.36 -22.94 1.41
N LEU A 159 7.25 -23.59 1.77
CA LEU A 159 5.94 -22.93 1.85
C LEU A 159 5.93 -21.83 2.91
N SER A 160 6.50 -22.09 4.09
CA SER A 160 6.65 -21.08 5.14
C SER A 160 7.48 -19.89 4.65
N LEU A 161 8.55 -20.11 3.89
CA LEU A 161 9.36 -19.03 3.30
C LEU A 161 8.52 -18.17 2.34
N VAL A 162 7.79 -18.79 1.41
CA VAL A 162 6.90 -18.07 0.48
C VAL A 162 5.86 -17.25 1.25
N LEU A 163 5.20 -17.85 2.23
CA LEU A 163 4.19 -17.18 3.03
C LEU A 163 4.76 -16.06 3.90
N ALA A 164 5.96 -16.24 4.45
CA ALA A 164 6.66 -15.20 5.19
C ALA A 164 6.95 -13.97 4.31
N VAL A 165 7.41 -14.19 3.07
CA VAL A 165 7.65 -13.11 2.11
C VAL A 165 6.36 -12.39 1.73
N LEU A 166 5.27 -13.12 1.50
CA LEU A 166 3.96 -12.56 1.17
C LEU A 166 3.38 -11.75 2.34
N LEU A 167 3.43 -12.28 3.57
CA LEU A 167 2.99 -11.56 4.77
C LEU A 167 3.81 -10.30 4.98
N ASN A 168 5.15 -10.38 4.83
CA ASN A 168 6.03 -9.24 4.93
C ASN A 168 5.70 -8.16 3.88
N LEU A 169 5.39 -8.56 2.65
CA LEU A 169 4.96 -7.64 1.58
C LEU A 169 3.64 -6.93 1.94
N VAL A 170 2.65 -7.66 2.48
CA VAL A 170 1.38 -7.07 2.92
C VAL A 170 1.63 -6.04 4.02
N CYS A 171 2.39 -6.40 5.05
CA CYS A 171 2.77 -5.49 6.13
C CYS A 171 3.49 -4.24 5.60
N PHE A 172 4.42 -4.42 4.66
CA PHE A 172 5.16 -3.31 4.04
C PHE A 172 4.24 -2.34 3.30
N VAL A 173 3.32 -2.84 2.48
CA VAL A 173 2.35 -1.99 1.75
C VAL A 173 1.41 -1.26 2.70
N LEU A 174 0.94 -1.93 3.77
CA LEU A 174 0.12 -1.29 4.80
C LEU A 174 0.89 -0.19 5.53
N ALA A 175 2.15 -0.44 5.89
CA ALA A 175 3.03 0.54 6.52
C ALA A 175 3.28 1.75 5.60
N ALA A 176 3.57 1.53 4.32
CA ALA A 176 3.75 2.61 3.34
C ALA A 176 2.50 3.49 3.21
N LYS A 177 1.31 2.88 3.15
CA LYS A 177 0.04 3.61 3.13
C LYS A 177 -0.22 4.38 4.42
N ALA A 178 0.10 3.78 5.57
CA ALA A 178 -0.04 4.44 6.87
C ALA A 178 0.88 5.65 6.98
N LEU A 179 2.15 5.50 6.57
CA LEU A 179 3.14 6.58 6.58
C LEU A 179 2.77 7.71 5.62
N TYR A 180 2.24 7.39 4.43
CA TYR A 180 1.73 8.39 3.49
C TYR A 180 0.56 9.19 4.09
N LYS A 181 -0.41 8.49 4.72
CA LYS A 181 -1.53 9.15 5.41
C LYS A 181 -1.03 10.04 6.55
N LEU A 182 -0.10 9.55 7.37
CA LEU A 182 0.49 10.31 8.46
C LEU A 182 1.22 11.56 7.93
N SER A 183 2.00 11.41 6.86
CA SER A 183 2.72 12.52 6.23
C SER A 183 1.75 13.60 5.72
N ASN A 184 0.63 13.22 5.11
CA ASN A 184 -0.39 14.18 4.70
C ASN A 184 -1.09 14.87 5.88
N LEU A 185 -1.24 14.20 7.03
CA LEU A 185 -1.82 14.81 8.23
C LEU A 185 -0.86 15.80 8.89
N VAL A 186 0.44 15.48 8.93
CA VAL A 186 1.45 16.29 9.62
C VAL A 186 1.98 17.43 8.73
N LEU A 187 2.26 17.15 7.46
CA LEU A 187 2.90 18.06 6.51
C LEU A 187 1.93 18.67 5.51
N GLY A 188 0.69 18.19 5.44
CA GLY A 188 -0.33 18.68 4.52
C GLY A 188 -0.82 20.05 4.90
N ASN A 189 0.02 21.07 4.71
CA ASN A 189 -0.45 22.44 4.57
C ASN A 189 -1.43 22.47 3.40
N LYS A 190 -2.68 22.77 3.75
CA LYS A 190 -3.76 23.05 2.80
C LYS A 190 -3.23 24.09 1.81
N LYS A 191 -3.23 23.75 0.53
CA LYS A 191 -3.20 24.77 -0.52
C LYS A 191 -4.45 25.62 -0.43
#